data_AF-A0A6I4JTY2-F1
#
_entry.id   AF-A0A6I4JTY2-F1
#
_cell.length_a   1.000
_cell.length_b   1.000
_cell.length_c   1.000
_cell.angle_alpha   90.00
_cell.angle_beta   90.00
_cell.angle_gamma   90.00
#
_symmetry.space_group_name_H-M   'P 1'
#
loop_
_entity.id
_entity.type
_entity.pdbx_description
1 polymer ?
#
loop_
_entity_poly.entity_id
_entity_poly.type
_entity_poly.pdbx_seq_one_letter_code
_entity_poly.pdbx_strand_id
1 'polypeptide(L)'
;MYKDYPAAYQVSKGSALQVDKPFYERVRDAKEGRTLIESFEVPIRTGRAWKVPAGHVFRVTTPVGPQVGDFNVWNANDPRERLWAARTRQLQGAHVSTHDRLWSNLPFLRPLVTITDDSLAGYGIDEHGGRLHDLLGTRCDPYVNKMLTGEDFHHHCHSNLTRAVLPHGLTEFDVHDVLNIFQCTGLNHDDMYFMKACPAQKGDYLEFFAEIDLLCALSTCPGGDLSLAMWGPDAQDPLSVCRPLGVEIYRLDDSLLQGWSQPERAAYKGLHGLHIAKADWEK
;
A
#
# COMPACT_ATOMS: atom_id res chain seq x y z
N MET A 1 -14.52 -23.70 -15.31
CA MET A 1 -14.86 -22.49 -14.54
C MET A 1 -15.36 -22.94 -13.19
N TYR A 2 -14.72 -22.51 -12.11
CA TYR A 2 -15.18 -22.82 -10.76
C TYR A 2 -16.51 -22.12 -10.47
N LYS A 3 -17.32 -22.70 -9.59
CA LYS A 3 -18.52 -22.01 -9.07
C LYS A 3 -18.07 -20.96 -8.06
N ASP A 4 -18.83 -19.88 -7.97
CA ASP A 4 -18.61 -18.87 -6.94
C ASP A 4 -18.77 -19.45 -5.52
N TYR A 5 -17.95 -18.97 -4.59
CA TYR A 5 -18.00 -19.35 -3.18
C TYR A 5 -17.78 -18.09 -2.33
N PRO A 6 -18.59 -17.88 -1.28
CA PRO A 6 -18.50 -16.65 -0.49
C PRO A 6 -17.13 -16.46 0.16
N ALA A 7 -16.69 -15.21 0.24
CA ALA A 7 -15.49 -14.83 0.98
C ALA A 7 -15.61 -15.16 2.47
N ALA A 8 -14.46 -15.47 3.09
CA ALA A 8 -14.38 -15.82 4.52
C ALA A 8 -14.76 -14.65 5.45
N TYR A 9 -14.37 -13.43 5.09
CA TYR A 9 -14.73 -12.21 5.82
C TYR A 9 -15.81 -11.47 5.03
N GLN A 10 -16.94 -11.20 5.67
CA GLN A 10 -18.08 -10.53 5.06
C GLN A 10 -18.43 -9.28 5.86
N VAL A 11 -18.75 -8.19 5.17
CA VAL A 11 -19.14 -6.93 5.81
C VAL A 11 -20.56 -7.07 6.35
N SER A 12 -20.72 -6.91 7.66
CA SER A 12 -22.02 -6.79 8.31
C SER A 12 -22.24 -5.36 8.83
N LYS A 13 -23.51 -4.95 8.94
CA LYS A 13 -23.89 -3.61 9.42
C LYS A 13 -23.37 -3.41 10.86
N GLY A 14 -22.67 -2.31 11.09
CA GLY A 14 -22.04 -1.95 12.36
C GLY A 14 -20.73 -2.70 12.66
N SER A 15 -20.25 -3.54 11.74
CA SER A 15 -18.97 -4.23 11.93
C SER A 15 -17.78 -3.31 11.70
N ALA A 16 -16.62 -3.68 12.25
CA ALA A 16 -15.35 -3.01 11.97
C ALA A 16 -14.99 -3.01 10.47
N LEU A 17 -15.60 -3.88 9.67
CA LEU A 17 -15.41 -3.95 8.22
C LEU A 17 -16.29 -2.96 7.43
N GLN A 18 -17.33 -2.39 8.06
CA GLN A 18 -18.14 -1.36 7.43
C GLN A 18 -17.37 -0.02 7.40
N VAL A 19 -17.22 0.54 6.20
CA VAL A 19 -16.58 1.84 5.95
C VAL A 19 -17.66 2.93 5.95
N ASP A 20 -17.38 4.06 6.59
CA ASP A 20 -18.23 5.26 6.51
C ASP A 20 -18.04 5.97 5.16
N LYS A 21 -18.66 5.41 4.11
CA LYS A 21 -18.52 5.96 2.75
C LYS A 21 -18.90 7.45 2.65
N PRO A 22 -20.02 7.92 3.24
CA PRO A 22 -20.34 9.35 3.22
C PRO A 22 -19.25 10.26 3.79
N PHE A 23 -18.52 9.82 4.83
CA PHE A 23 -17.36 10.56 5.34
C PHE A 23 -16.25 10.67 4.28
N TYR A 24 -15.80 9.54 3.71
CA TYR A 24 -14.69 9.53 2.76
C TYR A 24 -15.05 10.17 1.41
N GLU A 25 -16.31 10.06 0.98
CA GLU A 25 -16.83 10.77 -0.21
C GLU A 25 -16.83 12.28 0.02
N ARG A 26 -17.24 12.77 1.20
CA ARG A 26 -17.13 14.19 1.55
C ARG A 26 -15.67 14.66 1.54
N VAL A 27 -14.77 13.88 2.14
CA VAL A 27 -13.33 14.17 2.10
C VAL A 27 -12.88 14.24 0.65
N ARG A 28 -13.24 13.26 -0.20
CA ARG A 28 -12.95 13.19 -1.65
C ARG A 28 -13.41 14.46 -2.37
N ASP A 29 -14.67 14.83 -2.22
CA ASP A 29 -15.32 15.83 -3.09
C ASP A 29 -15.01 17.27 -2.72
N ALA A 30 -14.82 17.58 -1.43
CA ALA A 30 -14.60 18.95 -0.95
C ALA A 30 -13.15 19.41 -1.15
N LYS A 31 -12.72 19.55 -2.41
CA LYS A 31 -11.34 19.92 -2.77
C LYS A 31 -10.95 21.31 -2.26
N GLU A 32 -11.90 22.22 -2.13
CA GLU A 32 -11.72 23.58 -1.59
C GLU A 32 -11.38 23.60 -0.09
N GLY A 33 -11.80 22.58 0.67
CA GLY A 33 -11.46 22.43 2.10
C GLY A 33 -10.12 21.73 2.32
N ARG A 34 -9.26 21.70 1.30
CA ARG A 34 -7.96 21.03 1.33
C ARG A 34 -6.85 22.04 1.01
N THR A 35 -5.82 22.05 1.84
CA THR A 35 -4.60 22.84 1.59
C THR A 35 -3.46 21.89 1.25
N LEU A 36 -2.86 22.02 0.06
CA LEU A 36 -1.62 21.31 -0.28
C LEU A 36 -0.48 21.84 0.61
N ILE A 37 0.12 20.96 1.41
CA ILE A 37 1.18 21.33 2.35
C ILE A 37 2.56 20.83 1.92
N GLU A 38 2.62 19.79 1.09
CA GLU A 38 3.86 19.28 0.53
C GLU A 38 3.59 18.61 -0.82
N SER A 39 4.51 18.77 -1.77
CA SER A 39 4.52 18.05 -3.03
C SER A 39 5.96 17.76 -3.46
N PHE A 40 6.22 16.54 -3.90
CA PHE A 40 7.54 16.15 -4.39
C PHE A 40 7.48 14.96 -5.34
N GLU A 41 8.55 14.76 -6.10
CA GLU A 41 8.75 13.54 -6.90
C GLU A 41 9.69 12.55 -6.19
N VAL A 42 9.43 11.27 -6.40
CA VAL A 42 10.35 10.17 -6.13
C VAL A 42 11.05 9.84 -7.45
N PRO A 43 12.36 10.09 -7.59
CA PRO A 43 13.10 9.82 -8.84
C PRO A 43 13.04 8.35 -9.23
N ILE A 44 13.26 8.04 -10.52
CA ILE A 44 13.31 6.66 -11.01
C ILE A 44 14.31 5.80 -10.23
N ARG A 45 13.99 4.53 -9.97
CA ARG A 45 14.91 3.56 -9.34
C ARG A 45 15.42 3.99 -7.97
N THR A 46 14.62 4.79 -7.25
CA THR A 46 14.94 5.26 -5.90
C THR A 46 13.73 5.11 -4.99
N GLY A 47 13.94 5.37 -3.69
CA GLY A 47 12.86 5.42 -2.72
C GLY A 47 12.96 6.69 -1.88
N ARG A 48 11.81 7.16 -1.39
CA ARG A 48 11.70 8.26 -0.44
C ARG A 48 10.68 7.92 0.63
N ALA A 49 11.01 8.27 1.87
CA ALA A 49 10.10 8.19 3.00
C ALA A 49 9.65 9.59 3.44
N TRP A 50 8.44 9.69 3.98
CA TRP A 50 7.84 10.94 4.45
C TRP A 50 6.80 10.68 5.53
N LYS A 51 6.44 11.71 6.29
CA LYS A 51 5.40 11.61 7.32
C LYS A 51 4.08 12.20 6.83
N VAL A 52 2.97 11.61 7.25
CA VAL A 52 1.62 12.13 7.01
C VAL A 52 0.87 12.13 8.34
N PRO A 53 0.45 13.29 8.88
CA PRO A 53 -0.33 13.33 10.12
C PRO A 53 -1.71 12.68 9.94
N ALA A 54 -2.28 12.16 11.02
CA ALA A 54 -3.66 11.65 11.00
C ALA A 54 -4.64 12.73 10.52
N GLY A 55 -5.71 12.32 9.83
CA GLY A 55 -6.71 13.24 9.29
C GLY A 55 -6.27 13.98 8.02
N HIS A 56 -5.06 13.74 7.51
CA HIS A 56 -4.59 14.30 6.25
C HIS A 56 -4.90 13.37 5.09
N VAL A 57 -4.86 13.92 3.89
CA VAL A 57 -4.92 13.15 2.64
C VAL A 57 -3.55 13.17 1.98
N PHE A 58 -3.13 12.07 1.38
CA PHE A 58 -1.99 12.06 0.47
C PHE A 58 -2.31 11.31 -0.81
N ARG A 59 -1.64 11.68 -1.90
CA ARG A 59 -1.76 11.05 -3.21
C ARG A 59 -0.42 10.51 -3.65
N VAL A 60 -0.45 9.38 -4.35
CA VAL A 60 0.63 8.95 -5.24
C VAL A 60 0.15 9.20 -6.66
N THR A 61 0.95 9.88 -7.49
CA THR A 61 0.56 10.35 -8.82
C THR A 61 1.58 9.93 -9.89
N THR A 62 1.15 9.95 -11.16
CA THR A 62 2.00 9.71 -12.34
C THR A 62 2.26 11.01 -13.11
N PRO A 63 3.16 11.90 -12.65
CA PRO A 63 3.31 13.25 -13.21
C PRO A 63 3.81 13.28 -14.66
N VAL A 64 4.54 12.24 -15.08
CA VAL A 64 5.13 12.12 -16.42
C VAL A 64 4.40 11.09 -17.28
N GLY A 65 3.97 9.97 -16.70
CA GLY A 65 3.35 8.85 -17.40
C GLY A 65 3.39 7.58 -16.56
N PRO A 66 3.09 6.41 -17.17
CA PRO A 66 2.97 5.16 -16.43
C PRO A 66 4.27 4.76 -15.71
N GLN A 67 4.12 4.36 -14.45
CA GLN A 67 5.17 3.85 -13.58
C GLN A 67 4.50 3.11 -12.43
N VAL A 68 5.00 1.94 -12.05
CA VAL A 68 4.51 1.23 -10.86
C VAL A 68 5.31 1.62 -9.61
N GLY A 69 4.65 1.63 -8.45
CA GLY A 69 5.25 2.07 -7.19
C GLY A 69 5.04 1.07 -6.07
N ASP A 70 6.12 0.67 -5.41
CA ASP A 70 6.08 -0.20 -4.24
C ASP A 70 5.94 0.64 -2.97
N PHE A 71 4.82 0.50 -2.26
CA PHE A 71 4.47 1.32 -1.11
C PHE A 71 4.55 0.54 0.21
N ASN A 72 5.21 1.12 1.20
CA ASN A 72 5.18 0.68 2.60
C ASN A 72 4.66 1.80 3.50
N VAL A 73 4.02 1.39 4.60
CA VAL A 73 3.47 2.33 5.57
C VAL A 73 3.56 1.77 6.99
N TRP A 74 3.95 2.65 7.90
CA TRP A 74 4.11 2.39 9.33
C TRP A 74 3.34 3.44 10.13
N ASN A 75 3.02 3.12 11.38
CA ASN A 75 2.70 4.15 12.37
C ASN A 75 3.96 5.00 12.62
N ALA A 76 3.85 6.33 12.48
CA ALA A 76 4.97 7.26 12.61
C ALA A 76 5.63 7.24 14.00
N ASN A 77 4.87 6.83 15.02
CA ASN A 77 5.25 6.85 16.43
C ASN A 77 5.58 5.44 16.97
N ASP A 78 5.29 4.38 16.23
CA ASP A 78 5.59 2.99 16.60
C ASP A 78 5.72 2.09 15.35
N PRO A 79 6.89 2.03 14.69
CA PRO A 79 7.08 1.32 13.42
C PRO A 79 6.97 -0.21 13.52
N ARG A 80 6.80 -0.77 14.72
CA ARG A 80 6.38 -2.17 14.84
C ARG A 80 4.97 -2.37 14.26
N GLU A 81 4.14 -1.33 14.30
CA GLU A 81 2.84 -1.25 13.64
C GLU A 81 3.02 -0.79 12.19
N ARG A 82 2.73 -1.69 11.24
CA ARG A 82 2.95 -1.49 9.80
C ARG A 82 1.95 -2.27 8.96
N LEU A 83 1.86 -1.97 7.66
CA LEU A 83 0.96 -2.66 6.75
C LEU A 83 1.16 -4.17 6.82
N TRP A 84 0.03 -4.89 6.85
CA TRP A 84 -0.02 -6.33 6.71
C TRP A 84 -0.76 -6.71 5.43
N ALA A 85 -0.01 -6.85 4.34
CA ALA A 85 -0.56 -7.12 3.01
C ALA A 85 -1.46 -8.36 2.98
N ALA A 86 -1.03 -9.47 3.58
CA ALA A 86 -1.81 -10.70 3.63
C ALA A 86 -3.15 -10.56 4.39
N ARG A 87 -3.18 -9.82 5.50
CA ARG A 87 -4.44 -9.56 6.23
C ARG A 87 -5.33 -8.60 5.48
N THR A 88 -4.77 -7.56 4.89
CA THR A 88 -5.51 -6.65 4.02
C THR A 88 -6.14 -7.41 2.86
N ARG A 89 -5.40 -8.36 2.27
CA ARG A 89 -5.91 -9.26 1.22
C ARG A 89 -7.13 -10.08 1.65
N GLN A 90 -7.12 -10.57 2.89
CA GLN A 90 -8.23 -11.34 3.43
C GLN A 90 -9.46 -10.47 3.75
N LEU A 91 -9.25 -9.22 4.17
CA LEU A 91 -10.33 -8.33 4.59
C LEU A 91 -10.92 -7.49 3.45
N GLN A 92 -10.13 -7.18 2.42
CA GLN A 92 -10.52 -6.33 1.28
C GLN A 92 -10.51 -7.12 -0.04
N GLY A 93 -9.34 -7.65 -0.41
CA GLY A 93 -9.14 -8.36 -1.66
C GLY A 93 -7.67 -8.39 -2.10
N ALA A 94 -7.37 -9.19 -3.12
CA ALA A 94 -6.05 -9.26 -3.76
C ALA A 94 -5.56 -7.92 -4.34
N HIS A 95 -6.51 -7.05 -4.64
CA HIS A 95 -6.34 -5.74 -5.25
C HIS A 95 -7.27 -4.78 -4.52
N VAL A 96 -6.83 -3.55 -4.29
CA VAL A 96 -7.56 -2.57 -3.49
C VAL A 96 -7.86 -1.30 -4.30
N SER A 97 -9.00 -0.67 -4.03
CA SER A 97 -9.42 0.58 -4.65
C SER A 97 -10.25 1.40 -3.66
N THR A 98 -10.99 2.39 -4.14
CA THR A 98 -11.78 3.33 -3.33
C THR A 98 -12.63 2.63 -2.27
N HIS A 99 -12.53 3.13 -1.04
CA HIS A 99 -13.09 2.63 0.22
C HIS A 99 -12.38 1.43 0.85
N ASP A 100 -11.44 0.79 0.18
CA ASP A 100 -10.62 -0.23 0.80
C ASP A 100 -9.63 0.40 1.78
N ARG A 101 -9.28 -0.37 2.81
CA ARG A 101 -8.39 0.03 3.89
C ARG A 101 -7.19 -0.87 3.96
N LEU A 102 -6.02 -0.28 4.17
CA LEU A 102 -4.81 -1.02 4.48
C LEU A 102 -4.73 -1.26 5.99
N TRP A 103 -4.62 -2.51 6.40
CA TRP A 103 -4.68 -2.91 7.80
C TRP A 103 -3.28 -3.14 8.38
N SER A 104 -3.09 -2.73 9.63
CA SER A 104 -1.85 -2.99 10.37
C SER A 104 -1.71 -4.44 10.84
N ASN A 105 -0.47 -4.84 11.07
CA ASN A 105 -0.10 -6.16 11.59
C ASN A 105 -0.55 -6.39 13.05
N LEU A 106 -0.46 -7.64 13.50
CA LEU A 106 -0.65 -7.98 14.91
C LEU A 106 0.51 -7.44 15.77
N PRO A 107 0.25 -7.07 17.04
CA PRO A 107 -1.03 -7.14 17.75
C PRO A 107 -1.92 -5.90 17.57
N PHE A 108 -1.61 -5.03 16.60
CA PHE A 108 -2.26 -3.72 16.45
C PHE A 108 -3.61 -3.80 15.76
N LEU A 109 -3.65 -4.44 14.57
CA LEU A 109 -4.82 -4.66 13.71
C LEU A 109 -5.85 -3.52 13.73
N ARG A 110 -5.53 -2.44 13.00
CA ARG A 110 -6.46 -1.34 12.69
C ARG A 110 -6.15 -0.76 11.31
N PRO A 111 -7.07 0.03 10.72
CA PRO A 111 -6.78 0.76 9.49
C PRO A 111 -5.61 1.73 9.68
N LEU A 112 -4.65 1.71 8.75
CA LEU A 112 -3.57 2.71 8.62
C LEU A 112 -3.98 3.82 7.65
N VAL A 113 -4.59 3.42 6.53
CA VAL A 113 -5.16 4.32 5.52
C VAL A 113 -6.50 3.78 5.01
N THR A 114 -7.33 4.69 4.52
CA THR A 114 -8.49 4.40 3.68
C THR A 114 -8.28 5.02 2.31
N ILE A 115 -8.47 4.27 1.22
CA ILE A 115 -8.41 4.82 -0.14
C ILE A 115 -9.66 5.67 -0.37
N THR A 116 -9.50 6.97 -0.61
CA THR A 116 -10.62 7.90 -0.82
C THR A 116 -10.96 8.08 -2.30
N ASP A 117 -9.99 7.84 -3.18
CA ASP A 117 -10.17 8.00 -4.61
C ASP A 117 -9.13 7.21 -5.40
N ASP A 118 -9.50 6.75 -6.58
CA ASP A 118 -8.67 5.97 -7.50
C ASP A 118 -9.08 6.37 -8.93
N SER A 119 -8.19 7.10 -9.62
CA SER A 119 -8.48 7.56 -10.99
C SER A 119 -8.59 6.41 -11.99
N LEU A 120 -8.07 5.22 -11.63
CA LEU A 120 -8.08 4.02 -12.45
C LEU A 120 -9.12 2.99 -11.99
N ALA A 121 -10.04 3.34 -11.09
CA ALA A 121 -11.09 2.44 -10.61
C ALA A 121 -11.94 1.84 -11.74
N GLY A 122 -12.05 2.55 -12.87
CA GLY A 122 -12.74 2.09 -14.07
C GLY A 122 -12.06 0.93 -14.82
N TYR A 123 -10.81 0.58 -14.49
CA TYR A 123 -10.09 -0.54 -15.12
C TYR A 123 -10.76 -1.89 -14.87
N GLY A 124 -11.27 -2.11 -13.64
CA GLY A 124 -11.96 -3.34 -13.28
C GLY A 124 -11.07 -4.59 -13.38
N ILE A 125 -11.52 -5.58 -14.16
CA ILE A 125 -10.84 -6.86 -14.37
C ILE A 125 -10.61 -7.01 -15.88
N ASP A 126 -9.38 -7.26 -16.28
CA ASP A 126 -9.06 -7.49 -17.69
C ASP A 126 -9.36 -8.93 -18.15
N GLU A 127 -9.19 -9.20 -19.44
CA GLU A 127 -9.47 -10.49 -20.07
C GLU A 127 -8.63 -11.68 -19.56
N HIS A 128 -7.54 -11.41 -18.81
CA HIS A 128 -6.70 -12.42 -18.17
C HIS A 128 -6.89 -12.48 -16.66
N GLY A 129 -7.87 -11.75 -16.11
CA GLY A 129 -8.08 -11.64 -14.66
C GLY A 129 -7.18 -10.61 -13.98
N GLY A 130 -6.48 -9.78 -14.75
CA GLY A 130 -5.61 -8.71 -14.26
C GLY A 130 -6.39 -7.57 -13.62
N ARG A 131 -5.88 -7.06 -12.50
CA ARG A 131 -6.43 -5.92 -11.74
C ARG A 131 -5.28 -5.04 -11.22
N LEU A 132 -5.61 -3.83 -10.76
CA LEU A 132 -4.62 -2.84 -10.32
C LEU A 132 -4.44 -2.80 -8.80
N HIS A 133 -3.32 -2.23 -8.34
CA HIS A 133 -3.06 -1.97 -6.91
C HIS A 133 -3.03 -3.24 -6.06
N ASP A 134 -2.09 -4.14 -6.38
CA ASP A 134 -2.09 -5.47 -5.80
C ASP A 134 -1.45 -5.57 -4.40
N LEU A 135 -1.93 -6.56 -3.65
CA LEU A 135 -1.37 -7.07 -2.40
C LEU A 135 -0.93 -8.53 -2.54
N LEU A 136 -0.79 -9.03 -3.77
CA LEU A 136 -0.40 -10.40 -4.10
C LEU A 136 1.11 -10.58 -4.02
N GLY A 137 1.84 -9.62 -4.61
CA GLY A 137 3.29 -9.61 -4.64
C GLY A 137 3.91 -9.22 -3.30
N THR A 138 5.25 -9.28 -3.25
CA THR A 138 6.04 -8.86 -2.10
C THR A 138 6.74 -7.52 -2.37
N ARG A 139 7.69 -7.52 -3.32
CA ARG A 139 8.46 -6.42 -3.91
C ARG A 139 9.60 -7.04 -4.71
N CYS A 140 10.10 -6.37 -5.75
CA CYS A 140 11.35 -6.82 -6.35
C CYS A 140 12.53 -6.61 -5.37
N ASP A 141 13.46 -7.56 -5.34
CA ASP A 141 14.51 -7.61 -4.32
C ASP A 141 15.85 -8.13 -4.86
N PRO A 142 16.99 -7.69 -4.28
CA PRO A 142 18.31 -8.10 -4.73
C PRO A 142 18.62 -9.58 -4.47
N TYR A 143 17.93 -10.24 -3.54
CA TYR A 143 18.22 -11.60 -3.14
C TYR A 143 17.69 -12.61 -4.16
N VAL A 144 16.43 -12.44 -4.60
CA VAL A 144 15.85 -13.21 -5.69
C VAL A 144 16.62 -12.96 -6.99
N ASN A 145 16.99 -11.71 -7.27
CA ASN A 145 17.84 -11.42 -8.42
C ASN A 145 19.18 -12.15 -8.36
N LYS A 146 19.89 -12.07 -7.23
CA LYS A 146 21.16 -12.76 -7.03
C LYS A 146 21.02 -14.27 -7.18
N MET A 147 19.95 -14.84 -6.63
CA MET A 147 19.64 -16.26 -6.73
C MET A 147 19.36 -16.71 -8.18
N LEU A 148 18.64 -15.90 -8.96
CA LEU A 148 18.25 -16.25 -10.33
C LEU A 148 19.33 -15.94 -11.38
N THR A 149 20.12 -14.88 -11.18
CA THR A 149 21.04 -14.35 -12.20
C THR A 149 22.51 -14.44 -11.82
N GLY A 150 22.84 -14.59 -10.53
CA GLY A 150 24.21 -14.50 -10.03
C GLY A 150 24.74 -13.06 -9.86
N GLU A 151 24.00 -12.06 -10.35
CA GLU A 151 24.44 -10.66 -10.38
C GLU A 151 23.86 -9.83 -9.23
N ASP A 152 24.61 -8.81 -8.83
CA ASP A 152 24.17 -7.83 -7.83
C ASP A 152 23.50 -6.64 -8.52
N PHE A 153 22.30 -6.27 -8.05
CA PHE A 153 21.63 -5.04 -8.46
C PHE A 153 20.98 -4.36 -7.25
N HIS A 154 21.39 -3.12 -6.97
CA HIS A 154 21.06 -2.42 -5.71
C HIS A 154 19.86 -1.46 -5.82
N HIS A 155 19.18 -1.42 -6.96
CA HIS A 155 18.08 -0.49 -7.22
C HIS A 155 16.70 -1.16 -7.31
N HIS A 156 16.60 -2.39 -6.81
CA HIS A 156 15.33 -3.04 -6.52
C HIS A 156 14.51 -2.27 -5.47
N CYS A 157 13.19 -2.43 -5.50
CA CYS A 157 12.27 -1.78 -4.57
C CYS A 157 12.63 -2.07 -3.11
N HIS A 158 13.02 -3.29 -2.78
CA HIS A 158 13.47 -3.62 -1.44
C HIS A 158 14.66 -2.77 -0.97
N SER A 159 15.68 -2.62 -1.81
CA SER A 159 16.86 -1.81 -1.50
C SER A 159 16.54 -0.32 -1.47
N ASN A 160 15.66 0.15 -2.36
CA ASN A 160 15.18 1.53 -2.41
C ASN A 160 14.44 1.91 -1.12
N LEU A 161 13.49 1.07 -0.69
CA LEU A 161 12.73 1.25 0.54
C LEU A 161 13.65 1.17 1.77
N THR A 162 14.57 0.21 1.81
CA THR A 162 15.55 0.08 2.89
C THR A 162 16.32 1.38 3.07
N ARG A 163 16.93 1.92 2.00
CA ARG A 163 17.65 3.20 2.07
C ARG A 163 16.76 4.38 2.44
N ALA A 164 15.52 4.39 1.94
CA ALA A 164 14.57 5.48 2.22
C ALA A 164 14.22 5.60 3.70
N VAL A 165 14.18 4.49 4.44
CA VAL A 165 13.77 4.47 5.84
C VAL A 165 14.92 4.59 6.85
N LEU A 166 16.19 4.42 6.42
CA LEU A 166 17.35 4.59 7.31
C LEU A 166 17.37 5.95 8.04
N PRO A 167 17.09 7.10 7.40
CA PRO A 167 17.07 8.39 8.09
C PRO A 167 15.98 8.50 9.17
N HIS A 168 15.00 7.60 9.17
CA HIS A 168 13.92 7.53 10.15
C HIS A 168 14.22 6.55 11.29
N GLY A 169 15.45 6.01 11.36
CA GLY A 169 15.87 5.07 12.41
C GLY A 169 15.38 3.63 12.20
N LEU A 170 14.86 3.32 11.01
CA LEU A 170 14.46 1.98 10.62
C LEU A 170 15.59 1.25 9.89
N THR A 171 15.40 -0.05 9.70
CA THR A 171 16.34 -0.95 9.05
C THR A 171 15.66 -1.75 7.94
N GLU A 172 16.45 -2.56 7.24
CA GLU A 172 15.93 -3.51 6.25
C GLU A 172 14.85 -4.45 6.82
N PHE A 173 14.94 -4.81 8.10
CA PHE A 173 13.97 -5.68 8.77
C PHE A 173 12.58 -5.04 8.96
N ASP A 174 12.49 -3.72 8.85
CA ASP A 174 11.23 -2.98 8.97
C ASP A 174 10.49 -2.88 7.62
N VAL A 175 11.20 -3.08 6.50
CA VAL A 175 10.61 -3.18 5.15
C VAL A 175 9.78 -4.45 5.04
N HIS A 176 8.58 -4.32 4.50
CA HIS A 176 7.56 -5.36 4.47
C HIS A 176 6.91 -5.48 3.09
N ASP A 177 6.06 -6.50 2.93
CA ASP A 177 5.33 -6.70 1.68
C ASP A 177 4.48 -5.46 1.36
N VAL A 178 4.56 -5.04 0.10
CA VAL A 178 4.11 -3.73 -0.34
C VAL A 178 2.64 -3.74 -0.76
N LEU A 179 2.09 -2.53 -0.91
CA LEU A 179 1.04 -2.30 -1.89
C LEU A 179 1.70 -1.94 -3.23
N ASN A 180 1.42 -2.69 -4.29
CA ASN A 180 1.95 -2.45 -5.63
C ASN A 180 1.07 -1.43 -6.39
N ILE A 181 1.27 -0.14 -6.14
CA ILE A 181 0.47 0.95 -6.71
C ILE A 181 0.67 1.00 -8.25
N PHE A 182 -0.45 1.12 -8.98
CA PHE A 182 -0.57 1.14 -10.45
C PHE A 182 -0.20 -0.15 -11.18
N GLN A 183 0.32 -1.15 -10.47
CA GLN A 183 0.73 -2.41 -11.08
C GLN A 183 -0.48 -3.25 -11.48
N CYS A 184 -0.50 -3.76 -12.73
CA CYS A 184 -1.52 -4.70 -13.19
C CYS A 184 -1.03 -6.15 -13.00
N THR A 185 -1.75 -6.93 -12.20
CA THR A 185 -1.37 -8.30 -11.86
C THR A 185 -2.57 -9.21 -11.64
N GLY A 186 -2.29 -10.52 -11.60
CA GLY A 186 -3.27 -11.53 -11.27
C GLY A 186 -2.62 -12.89 -11.07
N LEU A 187 -3.44 -13.92 -10.98
CA LEU A 187 -3.03 -15.31 -11.01
C LEU A 187 -3.56 -15.94 -12.29
N ASN A 188 -2.73 -16.71 -12.99
CA ASN A 188 -3.15 -17.45 -14.16
C ASN A 188 -3.98 -18.69 -13.78
N HIS A 189 -4.34 -19.52 -14.76
CA HIS A 189 -5.16 -20.73 -14.54
C HIS A 189 -4.48 -21.80 -13.66
N ASP A 190 -3.17 -21.72 -13.47
CA ASP A 190 -2.36 -22.61 -12.63
C ASP A 190 -2.03 -21.97 -11.27
N ASP A 191 -2.74 -20.90 -10.89
CA ASP A 191 -2.51 -20.10 -9.68
C ASP A 191 -1.11 -19.43 -9.60
N MET A 192 -0.45 -19.21 -10.75
CA MET A 192 0.86 -18.56 -10.81
C MET A 192 0.73 -17.04 -11.03
N TYR A 193 1.54 -16.28 -10.31
CA TYR A 193 1.57 -14.81 -10.38
C TYR A 193 2.04 -14.30 -11.75
N PHE A 194 1.32 -13.34 -12.31
CA PHE A 194 1.72 -12.61 -13.50
C PHE A 194 1.65 -11.10 -13.30
N MET A 195 2.39 -10.38 -14.14
CA MET A 195 2.38 -8.92 -14.21
C MET A 195 2.16 -8.49 -15.67
N LYS A 196 1.51 -7.35 -15.86
CA LYS A 196 1.28 -6.73 -17.17
C LYS A 196 1.63 -5.25 -17.14
N ALA A 197 1.75 -4.67 -18.33
CA ALA A 197 1.96 -3.25 -18.52
C ALA A 197 0.94 -2.43 -17.70
N CYS A 198 1.46 -1.46 -16.94
CA CYS A 198 0.71 -0.50 -16.18
C CYS A 198 -0.16 0.35 -17.12
N PRO A 199 -1.49 0.43 -16.92
CA PRO A 199 -2.37 1.20 -17.79
C PRO A 199 -2.43 2.69 -17.45
N ALA A 200 -1.71 3.12 -16.39
CA ALA A 200 -1.73 4.50 -15.94
C ALA A 200 -1.24 5.45 -17.04
N GLN A 201 -1.77 6.66 -17.03
CA GLN A 201 -1.40 7.75 -17.90
C GLN A 201 -0.86 8.90 -17.08
N LYS A 202 -0.43 9.96 -17.75
CA LYS A 202 -0.01 11.18 -17.07
C LYS A 202 -1.19 11.78 -16.28
N GLY A 203 -1.00 11.98 -14.98
CA GLY A 203 -1.99 12.61 -14.09
C GLY A 203 -2.92 11.64 -13.37
N ASP A 204 -2.79 10.33 -13.60
CA ASP A 204 -3.45 9.33 -12.77
C ASP A 204 -2.92 9.34 -11.34
N TYR A 205 -3.76 8.90 -10.40
CA TYR A 205 -3.44 8.90 -8.98
C TYR A 205 -4.22 7.86 -8.19
N LEU A 206 -3.64 7.50 -7.04
CA LEU A 206 -4.32 6.80 -5.95
C LEU A 206 -4.26 7.71 -4.70
N GLU A 207 -5.43 8.00 -4.12
CA GLU A 207 -5.60 8.92 -2.98
C GLU A 207 -5.92 8.16 -1.69
N PHE A 208 -5.26 8.54 -0.61
CA PHE A 208 -5.40 7.92 0.70
C PHE A 208 -5.73 8.98 1.74
N PHE A 209 -6.63 8.64 2.66
CA PHE A 209 -6.81 9.30 3.93
C PHE A 209 -5.98 8.60 5.02
N ALA A 210 -5.21 9.37 5.78
CA ALA A 210 -4.37 8.88 6.86
C ALA A 210 -5.18 8.71 8.16
N GLU A 211 -5.41 7.46 8.57
CA GLU A 211 -6.24 7.15 9.74
C GLU A 211 -5.51 7.43 11.06
N ILE A 212 -4.19 7.35 11.05
CA ILE A 212 -3.30 7.63 12.17
C ILE A 212 -2.12 8.45 11.67
N ASP A 213 -1.17 8.83 12.53
CA ASP A 213 0.09 9.41 12.08
C ASP A 213 0.92 8.33 11.37
N LEU A 214 1.32 8.60 10.13
CA LEU A 214 1.99 7.63 9.26
C LEU A 214 3.43 8.05 8.96
N LEU A 215 4.31 7.06 8.94
CA LEU A 215 5.52 7.10 8.15
C LEU A 215 5.24 6.29 6.89
N CYS A 216 5.36 6.92 5.74
CA CYS A 216 5.15 6.31 4.42
C CYS A 216 6.51 6.17 3.73
N ALA A 217 6.66 5.16 2.88
CA ALA A 217 7.77 5.10 1.93
C ALA A 217 7.30 4.54 0.60
N LEU A 218 7.82 5.10 -0.49
CA LEU A 218 7.52 4.70 -1.85
C LEU A 218 8.83 4.47 -2.59
N SER A 219 8.90 3.36 -3.33
CA SER A 219 9.94 3.11 -4.31
C SER A 219 9.34 3.20 -5.72
N THR A 220 10.00 3.93 -6.61
CA THR A 220 9.72 3.83 -8.06
C THR A 220 10.37 2.56 -8.59
N CYS A 221 9.55 1.60 -8.99
CA CYS A 221 10.04 0.28 -9.38
C CYS A 221 10.98 0.37 -10.58
N PRO A 222 12.15 -0.30 -10.55
CA PRO A 222 13.07 -0.30 -11.67
C PRO A 222 12.50 -0.98 -12.91
N GLY A 223 11.44 -1.77 -12.79
CA GLY A 223 10.67 -2.33 -13.91
C GLY A 223 9.84 -1.31 -14.70
N GLY A 224 9.79 -0.06 -14.25
CA GLY A 224 9.08 1.02 -14.93
C GLY A 224 7.56 0.80 -14.95
N ASP A 225 7.00 0.76 -16.15
CA ASP A 225 5.59 0.40 -16.38
C ASP A 225 5.36 -1.10 -16.61
N LEU A 226 6.40 -1.95 -16.49
CA LEU A 226 6.35 -3.40 -16.72
C LEU A 226 5.96 -3.82 -18.14
N SER A 227 6.09 -2.93 -19.13
CA SER A 227 5.84 -3.26 -20.54
C SER A 227 6.97 -4.03 -21.22
N LEU A 228 8.17 -4.06 -20.63
CA LEU A 228 9.34 -4.76 -21.16
C LEU A 228 9.60 -6.04 -20.38
N ALA A 229 10.00 -7.10 -21.08
CA ALA A 229 10.41 -8.35 -20.45
C ALA A 229 11.67 -8.13 -19.61
N MET A 230 11.59 -8.47 -18.32
CA MET A 230 12.72 -8.39 -17.39
C MET A 230 13.47 -9.72 -17.24
N TRP A 231 12.85 -10.83 -17.66
CA TRP A 231 13.39 -12.18 -17.55
C TRP A 231 13.17 -12.96 -18.85
N GLY A 232 13.97 -14.02 -19.05
CA GLY A 232 13.90 -14.86 -20.24
C GLY A 232 14.78 -14.39 -21.40
N PRO A 233 14.66 -15.00 -22.59
CA PRO A 233 15.53 -14.73 -23.74
C PRO A 233 15.40 -13.31 -24.29
N ASP A 234 14.26 -12.66 -24.09
CA ASP A 234 13.98 -11.29 -24.54
C ASP A 234 14.20 -10.23 -23.44
N ALA A 235 14.89 -10.60 -22.36
CA ALA A 235 15.14 -9.70 -21.23
C ALA A 235 15.98 -8.49 -21.66
N GLN A 236 15.54 -7.29 -21.24
CA GLN A 236 16.26 -6.04 -21.47
C GLN A 236 16.15 -5.11 -20.27
N ASP A 237 17.05 -4.12 -20.16
CA ASP A 237 16.99 -3.13 -19.09
C ASP A 237 15.76 -2.21 -19.27
N PRO A 238 14.80 -2.20 -18.33
CA PRO A 238 13.59 -1.37 -18.38
C PRO A 238 13.81 0.14 -18.14
N LEU A 239 15.06 0.63 -18.20
CA LEU A 239 15.38 2.03 -17.88
C LEU A 239 14.62 3.03 -18.76
N SER A 240 14.38 2.70 -20.03
CA SER A 240 13.66 3.56 -20.99
C SER A 240 12.17 3.75 -20.66
N VAL A 241 11.60 2.88 -19.82
CA VAL A 241 10.20 2.95 -19.37
C VAL A 241 10.06 3.33 -17.90
N CYS A 242 11.16 3.70 -17.24
CA CYS A 242 11.13 4.23 -15.88
C CYS A 242 10.76 5.72 -15.88
N ARG A 243 9.83 6.11 -15.01
CA ARG A 243 9.38 7.51 -14.82
C ARG A 243 9.27 7.83 -13.33
N PRO A 244 9.41 9.09 -12.90
CA PRO A 244 9.20 9.43 -11.49
C PRO A 244 7.73 9.24 -11.10
N LEU A 245 7.48 8.99 -9.81
CA LEU A 245 6.15 9.09 -9.21
C LEU A 245 6.08 10.38 -8.39
N GLY A 246 4.91 11.02 -8.38
CA GLY A 246 4.64 12.20 -7.55
C GLY A 246 3.99 11.80 -6.23
N VAL A 247 4.21 12.61 -5.19
CA VAL A 247 3.50 12.55 -3.92
C VAL A 247 2.98 13.95 -3.59
N GLU A 248 1.73 14.03 -3.18
CA GLU A 248 1.07 15.26 -2.71
C GLU A 248 0.46 15.00 -1.34
N ILE A 249 0.59 15.95 -0.41
CA ILE A 249 0.02 15.85 0.94
C ILE A 249 -0.86 17.07 1.20
N TYR A 250 -2.08 16.81 1.66
CA TYR A 250 -3.10 17.81 1.91
C TYR A 250 -3.53 17.81 3.37
N ARG A 251 -3.49 18.98 4.00
CA ARG A 251 -4.19 19.23 5.26
C ARG A 251 -5.67 19.45 4.94
N LEU A 252 -6.55 18.80 5.69
CA LEU A 252 -7.98 19.03 5.61
C LEU A 252 -8.41 20.10 6.61
N ASP A 253 -9.45 20.86 6.28
CA ASP A 253 -10.14 21.72 7.24
C ASP A 253 -10.88 20.87 8.29
N ASP A 254 -10.91 21.34 9.53
CA ASP A 254 -11.52 20.61 10.67
C ASP A 254 -12.99 20.25 10.42
N SER A 255 -13.71 21.05 9.62
CA SER A 255 -15.09 20.78 9.23
C SER A 255 -15.25 19.50 8.41
N LEU A 256 -14.25 19.13 7.60
CA LEU A 256 -14.27 17.88 6.83
C LEU A 256 -14.09 16.66 7.73
N LEU A 257 -13.40 16.82 8.86
CA LEU A 257 -13.14 15.78 9.86
C LEU A 257 -14.31 15.55 10.83
N GLN A 258 -15.42 16.30 10.70
CA GLN A 258 -16.57 16.15 11.58
C GLN A 258 -17.11 14.70 11.57
N GLY A 259 -17.24 14.12 12.76
CA GLY A 259 -17.73 12.76 12.97
C GLY A 259 -16.67 11.67 12.84
N TRP A 260 -15.44 12.01 12.44
CA TRP A 260 -14.32 11.08 12.42
C TRP A 260 -13.52 11.11 13.72
N SER A 261 -12.95 9.96 14.05
CA SER A 261 -12.01 9.77 15.15
C SER A 261 -11.00 8.70 14.71
N GLN A 262 -9.74 8.87 15.11
CA GLN A 262 -8.70 7.88 14.79
C GLN A 262 -9.11 6.48 15.26
N PRO A 263 -8.84 5.42 14.48
CA PRO A 263 -9.20 4.08 14.86
C PRO A 263 -8.34 3.57 16.02
N GLU A 264 -8.99 2.90 16.96
CA GLU A 264 -8.32 2.19 18.04
C GLU A 264 -7.75 0.85 17.56
N ARG A 265 -6.75 0.34 18.28
CA ARG A 265 -6.19 -1.00 18.05
C ARG A 265 -7.24 -2.07 18.38
N ALA A 266 -7.12 -3.24 17.77
CA ALA A 266 -7.98 -4.37 18.12
C ALA A 266 -7.90 -4.68 19.63
N ALA A 267 -9.04 -4.66 20.32
CA ALA A 267 -9.13 -4.78 21.78
C ALA A 267 -8.94 -6.21 22.31
N TYR A 268 -8.13 -7.05 21.63
CA TYR A 268 -7.77 -8.36 22.14
C TYR A 268 -6.86 -8.19 23.36
N LYS A 269 -7.27 -8.72 24.51
CA LYS A 269 -6.59 -8.53 25.80
C LYS A 269 -5.19 -9.18 25.90
N GLY A 270 -4.75 -9.87 24.85
CA GLY A 270 -3.47 -10.59 24.86
C GLY A 270 -3.53 -11.83 25.74
N LEU A 271 -2.38 -12.20 26.31
CA LEU A 271 -2.14 -13.37 27.15
C LEU A 271 -2.43 -14.74 26.51
N HIS A 272 -3.14 -14.83 25.39
CA HIS A 272 -3.35 -16.08 24.64
C HIS A 272 -3.97 -17.21 25.48
N GLY A 273 -4.85 -16.85 26.42
CA GLY A 273 -5.46 -17.80 27.35
C GLY A 273 -4.52 -18.26 28.46
N LEU A 274 -3.31 -17.70 28.58
CA LEU A 274 -2.41 -17.96 29.69
C LEU A 274 -2.99 -17.34 30.96
N HIS A 275 -3.22 -18.19 31.95
CA HIS A 275 -3.49 -17.79 33.32
C HIS A 275 -2.17 -17.82 34.08
N ILE A 276 -1.62 -16.65 34.39
CA ILE A 276 -0.46 -16.58 35.29
C ILE A 276 -0.96 -16.91 36.69
N ALA A 277 -0.41 -17.96 37.30
CA ALA A 277 -0.70 -18.29 38.68
C ALA A 277 -0.35 -17.07 39.55
N LYS A 278 -1.31 -16.59 40.34
CA LYS A 278 -1.00 -15.61 41.39
C LYS A 278 -0.03 -16.28 42.36
N ALA A 279 1.09 -15.63 42.61
CA ALA A 279 2.01 -16.12 43.61
C ALA A 279 1.35 -16.00 44.99
N ASP A 280 1.54 -17.01 45.85
CA ASP A 280 0.88 -17.09 47.17
C ASP A 280 1.20 -15.90 48.10
N TRP A 281 2.22 -15.11 47.77
CA TRP A 281 2.64 -13.92 48.52
C TRP A 281 2.07 -12.60 47.99
N GLU A 282 1.31 -12.61 46.88
CA GLU A 282 0.53 -11.46 46.43
C GLU A 282 -0.86 -11.47 47.12
N LYS A 283 -0.92 -10.93 48.34
CA LYS A 283 -2.18 -10.60 49.04
C LYS A 283 -2.89 -9.42 48.36
#